data_AF-I5AT08-F1
#
_entry.id   AF-I5AT08-F1
#
_cell.length_a   1.000
_cell.length_b   1.000
_cell.length_c   1.000
_cell.angle_alpha   90.00
_cell.angle_beta   90.00
_cell.angle_gamma   90.00
#
_symmetry.space_group_name_H-M   'P 1'
#
loop_
_entity.id
_entity.type
_entity.pdbx_description
1 polymer ?
#
loop_
_entity_poly.entity_id
_entity_poly.type
_entity_poly.pdbx_seq_one_letter_code
_entity_poly.pdbx_strand_id
1 'polypeptide(L)'
;MVKDSVTIQISSGLETRPIAMLVQVASQYQSVIKLESGTKEVNAKSIMGMMTLGLDNGESVTITADGPDEDEAMASVKDYLTQDR
;
A
#
# COMPACT_ATOMS: atom_id res chain seq x y z
N MET A 1 -15.96 -4.59 0.85
CA MET A 1 -14.75 -4.25 1.61
C MET A 1 -13.93 -5.51 1.89
N VAL A 2 -12.66 -5.52 1.48
CA VAL A 2 -11.66 -6.55 1.81
C VAL A 2 -10.51 -5.97 2.63
N LYS A 3 -9.95 -6.78 3.54
CA LYS A 3 -8.86 -6.37 4.45
C LYS A 3 -7.87 -7.53 4.62
N ASP A 4 -6.58 -7.24 4.52
CA ASP A 4 -5.52 -8.23 4.65
C ASP A 4 -4.22 -7.59 5.17
N SER A 5 -3.35 -8.38 5.79
CA SER A 5 -2.07 -7.92 6.33
C SER A 5 -0.91 -8.61 5.63
N VAL A 6 0.13 -7.85 5.27
CA VAL A 6 1.33 -8.37 4.60
C VAL A 6 2.60 -7.84 5.25
N THR A 7 3.66 -8.63 5.20
CA THR A 7 5.01 -8.19 5.55
C THR A 7 5.67 -7.58 4.32
N ILE A 8 6.20 -6.36 4.45
CA ILE A 8 6.83 -5.63 3.35
C ILE A 8 8.18 -6.28 3.00
N GLN A 9 8.39 -6.58 1.73
CA GLN A 9 9.61 -7.22 1.22
C GLN A 9 10.28 -6.40 0.11
N ILE A 10 10.32 -5.08 0.26
CA ILE A 10 10.97 -4.18 -0.71
C ILE A 10 12.39 -3.89 -0.22
N SER A 11 13.39 -4.50 -0.85
CA SER A 11 14.79 -4.58 -0.37
C SER A 11 15.56 -3.25 -0.39
N SER A 12 15.08 -2.26 -1.16
CA SER A 12 15.39 -0.85 -0.93
C SER A 12 14.28 -0.26 -0.05
N GLY A 13 14.57 0.20 1.18
CA GLY A 13 13.59 0.96 1.98
C GLY A 13 12.89 2.00 1.11
N LEU A 14 11.60 2.27 1.33
CA LEU A 14 10.78 3.05 0.38
C LEU A 14 11.27 4.51 0.29
N GLU A 15 12.30 4.74 -0.52
CA GLU A 15 12.67 6.05 -1.01
C GLU A 15 11.48 6.63 -1.80
N THR A 16 11.53 7.92 -2.10
CA THR A 16 10.43 8.66 -2.74
C THR A 16 9.87 7.99 -4.00
N ARG A 17 10.67 7.18 -4.72
CA ARG A 17 10.27 6.46 -5.92
C ARG A 17 9.35 5.24 -5.67
N PRO A 18 9.70 4.25 -4.83
CA PRO A 18 8.77 3.17 -4.46
C PRO A 18 7.41 3.66 -3.94
N ILE A 19 7.38 4.76 -3.18
CA ILE A 19 6.12 5.35 -2.71
C ILE A 19 5.29 5.90 -3.88
N ALA A 20 5.91 6.70 -4.77
CA ALA A 20 5.21 7.26 -5.92
C ALA A 20 4.63 6.18 -6.83
N MET A 21 5.37 5.09 -7.04
CA MET A 21 4.91 3.93 -7.81
C MET A 21 3.74 3.21 -7.13
N LEU A 22 3.78 3.00 -5.82
CA LEU A 22 2.66 2.43 -5.06
C LEU A 22 1.41 3.31 -5.16
N VAL A 23 1.57 4.63 -5.04
CA VAL A 23 0.48 5.59 -5.23
C VAL A 23 -0.10 5.48 -6.64
N GLN A 24 0.76 5.33 -7.65
CA GLN A 24 0.34 5.15 -9.03
C GLN A 24 -0.46 3.86 -9.21
N VAL A 25 0.00 2.73 -8.67
CA VAL A 25 -0.72 1.44 -8.68
C VAL A 25 -2.08 1.57 -8.00
N ALA A 26 -2.11 2.09 -6.78
CA ALA A 26 -3.36 2.28 -6.03
C ALA A 26 -4.35 3.19 -6.78
N SER A 27 -3.85 4.22 -7.48
CA SER A 27 -4.68 5.18 -8.22
C SER A 27 -5.31 4.62 -9.50
N GLN A 28 -4.95 3.41 -9.93
CA GLN A 28 -5.59 2.75 -11.09
C GLN A 28 -6.98 2.20 -10.77
N TYR A 29 -7.30 2.02 -9.50
CA TYR A 29 -8.55 1.41 -9.04
C TYR A 29 -9.57 2.47 -8.62
N GLN A 30 -10.86 2.12 -8.66
CA GLN A 30 -11.95 2.96 -8.14
C GLN A 30 -12.03 2.86 -6.61
N SER A 31 -11.75 1.68 -6.06
CA SER A 31 -11.81 1.39 -4.63
C SER A 31 -10.97 2.35 -3.80
N VAL A 32 -11.46 2.71 -2.62
CA VAL A 32 -10.66 3.43 -1.63
C VAL A 32 -9.70 2.43 -1.02
N ILE A 33 -8.40 2.70 -1.14
CA ILE A 33 -7.34 1.83 -0.64
C ILE A 33 -6.66 2.54 0.52
N LYS A 34 -6.62 1.90 1.68
CA LYS A 34 -5.96 2.40 2.87
C LYS A 34 -4.85 1.46 3.31
N LEU A 35 -3.78 2.05 3.80
CA LEU A 35 -2.68 1.34 4.45
C LEU A 35 -2.59 1.77 5.90
N GLU A 36 -2.50 0.78 6.78
CA GLU A 36 -2.38 0.96 8.22
C GLU A 36 -1.08 0.31 8.70
N SER A 37 -0.22 1.09 9.35
CA SER A 37 0.94 0.58 10.08
C SER A 37 0.94 1.16 11.50
N GLY A 38 0.94 0.26 12.50
CA GLY A 38 0.83 0.62 13.90
C GLY A 38 -0.45 1.42 14.19
N THR A 39 -0.31 2.71 14.50
CA THR A 39 -1.42 3.63 14.80
C THR A 39 -1.74 4.61 13.67
N LYS A 40 -1.01 4.53 12.55
CA LYS A 40 -1.18 5.42 11.40
C LYS A 40 -1.99 4.71 10.33
N GLU A 41 -3.00 5.39 9.81
CA GLU A 41 -3.78 4.98 8.63
C GLU A 41 -3.70 6.09 7.58
N VAL A 42 -3.43 5.73 6.33
CA VAL A 42 -3.37 6.69 5.20
C VAL A 42 -4.05 6.13 3.96
N ASN A 43 -4.53 7.03 3.11
CA ASN A 43 -5.02 6.66 1.78
C ASN A 43 -3.83 6.39 0.84
N ALA A 44 -3.77 5.19 0.29
CA ALA A 44 -2.69 4.75 -0.61
C ALA A 44 -2.62 5.56 -1.91
N LYS A 45 -3.69 6.27 -2.29
CA LYS A 45 -3.72 7.17 -3.46
C LYS A 45 -3.20 8.57 -3.16
N SER A 46 -2.89 8.90 -1.91
CA SER A 46 -2.38 10.22 -1.52
C SER A 46 -0.87 10.17 -1.31
N ILE A 47 -0.11 10.75 -2.24
CA ILE A 47 1.35 10.84 -2.14
C ILE A 47 1.80 11.53 -0.83
N MET A 48 1.11 12.59 -0.42
CA MET A 48 1.43 13.32 0.80
C MET A 48 1.20 12.47 2.06
N GLY A 49 0.11 11.69 2.09
CA GLY A 49 -0.16 10.78 3.21
C GLY A 49 0.82 9.61 3.26
N MET A 50 1.13 9.04 2.11
CA MET A 50 2.07 7.92 2.02
C MET A 50 3.49 8.30 2.47
N MET A 51 3.93 9.53 2.23
CA MET A 51 5.22 10.02 2.73
C MET A 51 5.30 10.09 4.26
N THR A 52 4.17 10.18 4.98
CA THR A 52 4.16 10.27 6.46
C THR A 52 3.96 8.93 7.16
N LEU A 53 3.44 7.91 6.46
CA LEU A 53 3.25 6.58 7.02
C LEU A 53 4.60 6.01 7.46
N GLY A 54 5.59 6.06 6.57
CA GLY A 54 6.86 5.34 6.73
C GLY A 54 6.58 3.84 6.58
N LEU A 55 7.15 3.22 5.55
CA LEU A 55 6.94 1.81 5.26
C LEU A 55 8.31 1.19 5.15
N ASP A 56 8.70 0.46 6.19
CA ASP A 56 10.02 -0.14 6.28
C ASP A 56 9.99 -1.62 5.87
N ASN A 57 11.09 -2.10 5.29
CA ASN A 57 11.23 -3.52 4.98
C ASN A 57 11.11 -4.36 6.26
N GLY A 58 10.35 -5.45 6.20
CA GLY A 58 10.10 -6.34 7.33
C GLY A 58 8.97 -5.88 8.25
N GLU A 59 8.41 -4.69 8.03
CA GLU A 59 7.24 -4.22 8.77
C GLU A 59 5.96 -4.89 8.25
N SER A 60 5.00 -5.11 9.16
CA SER A 60 3.67 -5.58 8.80
C SER A 60 2.75 -4.39 8.54
N VAL A 61 2.16 -4.33 7.35
CA VAL A 61 1.17 -3.33 6.97
C VAL A 61 -0.16 -3.99 6.70
N THR A 62 -1.24 -3.34 7.12
CA THR A 62 -2.60 -3.79 6.86
C THR A 62 -3.21 -2.98 5.73
N ILE A 63 -3.68 -3.66 4.70
CA ILE A 63 -4.31 -3.08 3.53
C ILE A 63 -5.82 -3.23 3.70
N THR A 64 -6.58 -2.17 3.42
CA THR A 64 -8.03 -2.24 3.30
C THR A 64 -8.42 -1.65 1.95
N ALA A 65 -9.19 -2.40 1.16
CA ALA A 65 -9.78 -1.92 -0.09
C ALA A 65 -11.31 -1.97 0.03
N ASP A 66 -11.96 -0.89 -0.36
CA ASP A 66 -13.42 -0.78 -0.34
C ASP A 66 -13.92 -0.14 -1.63
N GLY A 67 -14.63 -0.93 -2.45
CA GLY A 67 -15.19 -0.48 -3.72
C GLY A 67 -15.43 -1.61 -4.73
N PRO A 68 -15.75 -1.25 -5.98
CA PRO A 68 -16.22 -2.20 -6.99
C PRO A 68 -15.13 -3.10 -7.57
N ASP A 69 -13.85 -2.76 -7.37
CA ASP A 69 -12.65 -3.45 -7.85
C ASP A 69 -11.69 -3.75 -6.68
N GLU A 70 -12.26 -4.02 -5.50
CA GLU A 70 -11.52 -4.12 -4.25
C GLU A 70 -10.61 -5.36 -4.17
N ASP A 71 -11.03 -6.48 -4.79
CA ASP A 71 -10.26 -7.71 -4.86
C ASP A 71 -9.02 -7.53 -5.74
N GLU A 72 -9.17 -6.92 -6.93
CA GLU A 72 -8.06 -6.63 -7.85
C GLU A 72 -7.10 -5.58 -7.28
N ALA A 73 -7.65 -4.57 -6.61
CA ALA A 73 -6.88 -3.55 -5.90
C ALA A 73 -6.04 -4.18 -4.78
N MET A 74 -6.65 -5.02 -3.95
CA MET A 74 -5.98 -5.75 -2.87
C MET A 74 -4.84 -6.60 -3.41
N ALA A 75 -5.12 -7.43 -4.42
CA ALA A 75 -4.12 -8.31 -5.03
C ALA A 75 -2.91 -7.51 -5.54
N SER A 76 -3.14 -6.42 -6.27
CA SER A 76 -2.06 -5.66 -6.92
C SER A 76 -1.23 -4.85 -5.93
N VAL A 77 -1.86 -4.31 -4.87
CA VAL A 77 -1.13 -3.61 -3.79
C VAL A 77 -0.32 -4.59 -2.95
N LYS A 78 -0.88 -5.76 -2.63
CA LYS A 78 -0.13 -6.83 -1.95
C LYS A 78 1.09 -7.23 -2.76
N ASP A 79 0.90 -7.54 -4.04
CA ASP A 79 1.99 -7.95 -4.93
C ASP A 79 3.09 -6.90 -4.99
N TYR A 80 2.73 -5.62 -5.08
CA TYR A 80 3.70 -4.53 -5.07
C TYR A 80 4.54 -4.49 -3.78
N LEU A 81 3.91 -4.72 -2.62
CA LEU A 81 4.56 -4.66 -1.31
C LEU A 81 5.40 -5.91 -0.98
N THR A 82 5.12 -7.05 -1.61
CA THR A 82 5.80 -8.33 -1.36
C THR A 82 6.78 -8.74 -2.46
N GLN A 83 6.79 -8.06 -3.62
CA GLN A 83 7.79 -8.32 -4.65
C GLN A 83 9.14 -7.70 -4.29
N ASP A 84 10.16 -8.54 -4.19
CA ASP A 84 11.57 -8.13 -4.11
C ASP A 84 11.98 -7.57 -5.48
N ARG A 85 12.16 -6.25 -5.59
CA ARG A 85 12.55 -5.53 -6.81
C ARG A 85 13.79 -4.70 -6.59
#